data_AF-A0A7W5ZHG4-F1
#
_entry.id   AF-A0A7W5ZHG4-F1
#
_cell.length_a   1.000
_cell.length_b   1.000
_cell.length_c   1.000
_cell.angle_alpha   90.00
_cell.angle_beta   90.00
_cell.angle_gamma   90.00
#
_symmetry.space_group_name_H-M   'P 1'
#
loop_
_entity.id
_entity.type
_entity.pdbx_description
1 polymer ?
#
loop_
_entity_poly.entity_id
_entity_poly.type
_entity_poly.pdbx_seq_one_letter_code
_entity_poly.pdbx_strand_id
1 'polypeptide(L)' 'METKKHKPATRIELAKRYGVSLETLKKWLSKIPELDIQVNARVLTPKQVSVIIEHLGEPFED' A
#
# COMPACT_ATOMS: atom_id res chain seq x y z
N MET A 1 20.50 5.66 6.85
CA MET A 1 19.42 5.45 5.86
C MET A 1 18.82 4.09 6.14
N GLU A 2 17.89 4.02 7.08
CA GLU A 2 17.25 2.76 7.46
C GLU A 2 16.32 2.35 6.32
N THR A 3 16.76 1.41 5.49
CA THR A 3 15.89 0.75 4.52
C THR A 3 14.89 -0.10 5.33
N LYS A 4 13.83 0.52 5.83
CA LYS A 4 12.64 -0.20 6.33
C LYS A 4 12.17 -1.06 5.18
N LYS A 5 12.58 -2.35 5.17
CA LYS A 5 12.11 -3.36 4.22
C LYS A 5 10.65 -3.59 4.53
N HIS A 6 9.77 -2.74 4.00
CA HIS A 6 8.34 -2.95 4.13
C HIS A 6 8.02 -4.34 3.59
N LYS A 7 7.33 -5.16 4.38
CA LYS A 7 7.00 -6.52 3.97
C LYS A 7 6.02 -6.46 2.79
N PRO A 8 6.13 -7.36 1.79
CA PRO A 8 5.06 -7.50 0.81
C PRO A 8 3.75 -7.77 1.55
N ALA A 9 2.71 -7.04 1.18
CA ALA A 9 1.42 -7.13 1.82
C ALA A 9 0.35 -7.25 0.75
N THR A 10 -0.74 -7.94 1.07
CA THR A 10 -1.91 -7.93 0.18
C THR A 10 -2.66 -6.60 0.34
N ARG A 11 -3.46 -6.23 -0.67
CA ARG A 11 -4.34 -5.05 -0.55
C ARG A 11 -5.28 -5.15 0.64
N ILE A 12 -5.71 -6.36 0.99
CA ILE A 12 -6.58 -6.62 2.15
C ILE A 12 -5.85 -6.27 3.44
N GLU A 13 -4.61 -6.73 3.56
CA GLU A 13 -3.81 -6.46 4.75
C GLU A 13 -3.46 -4.97 4.86
N LEU A 14 -3.11 -4.31 3.76
CA LEU A 14 -2.92 -2.86 3.76
C LEU A 14 -4.19 -2.13 4.17
N ALA A 15 -5.33 -2.47 3.57
CA ALA A 15 -6.62 -1.84 3.87
C ALA A 15 -6.95 -1.98 5.36
N LYS A 16 -6.70 -3.16 5.93
CA LYS A 16 -6.87 -3.43 7.36
C LYS A 16 -5.94 -2.59 8.23
N ARG A 17 -4.65 -2.47 7.87
CA ARG A 17 -3.67 -1.62 8.59
C ARG A 17 -4.03 -0.14 8.56
N TYR A 18 -4.57 0.33 7.44
CA TYR A 18 -5.06 1.70 7.31
C TYR A 18 -6.47 1.91 7.89
N GLY A 19 -7.14 0.85 8.36
CA GLY A 19 -8.53 0.93 8.86
C GLY A 19 -9.54 1.33 7.79
N VAL A 20 -9.24 1.13 6.50
CA VAL A 20 -10.11 1.50 5.38
C VAL A 20 -10.64 0.27 4.64
N SER A 21 -11.75 0.45 3.92
CA SER A 21 -12.24 -0.57 2.99
C SER A 21 -11.30 -0.77 1.81
N LEU A 22 -11.30 -1.98 1.25
CA LEU A 22 -10.54 -2.32 0.03
C LEU A 22 -10.82 -1.38 -1.15
N GLU A 23 -12.08 -0.94 -1.31
CA GLU A 23 -12.48 -0.01 -2.36
C GLU A 23 -11.87 1.39 -2.16
N THR A 24 -11.85 1.86 -0.92
CA THR A 24 -11.20 3.13 -0.54
C THR A 24 -9.70 3.04 -0.80
N LEU A 25 -9.05 1.96 -0.35
CA LEU A 25 -7.65 1.73 -0.64
C LEU A 25 -7.42 1.71 -2.15
N LYS A 26 -8.22 0.98 -2.93
CA LYS A 26 -8.09 0.93 -4.40
C LYS A 26 -8.19 2.32 -5.04
N LYS A 27 -9.11 3.17 -4.57
CA LYS A 27 -9.22 4.58 -5.02
C LYS A 27 -7.97 5.38 -4.68
N TRP A 28 -7.40 5.19 -3.49
CA TRP A 28 -6.15 5.84 -3.09
C TRP A 28 -4.99 5.40 -3.96
N LEU A 29 -4.84 4.09 -4.18
CA LEU A 29 -3.81 3.52 -5.04
C LEU A 29 -3.93 4.03 -6.49
N SER A 30 -5.16 4.18 -7.00
CA SER A 30 -5.42 4.75 -8.32
C SER A 30 -5.03 6.23 -8.46
N LYS A 31 -4.83 6.95 -7.36
CA LYS A 31 -4.37 8.34 -7.35
C LYS A 31 -2.84 8.46 -7.31
N ILE A 32 -2.11 7.36 -7.14
CA ILE A 32 -0.65 7.37 -7.07
C ILE A 32 -0.09 7.04 -8.46
N PRO A 33 0.36 8.03 -9.25
CA PRO A 33 0.82 7.80 -10.63
C PRO A 33 2.12 6.99 -10.69
N GLU A 34 2.96 7.05 -9.64
CA GLU A 34 4.17 6.23 -9.51
C GLU A 34 3.90 4.76 -9.21
N LEU A 35 2.68 4.45 -8.77
CA LEU A 35 2.29 3.11 -8.40
C LEU A 35 1.70 2.42 -9.62
N ASP A 36 2.57 1.88 -10.47
CA ASP A 36 2.18 0.97 -11.55
C ASP A 36 1.70 -0.36 -10.93
N ILE A 37 0.53 -0.31 -10.30
CA ILE A 37 -0.23 -1.50 -9.98
C ILE A 37 -0.85 -1.91 -11.30
N GLN A 38 -0.23 -2.91 -11.93
CA GLN A 38 -0.99 -3.78 -12.82
C GLN A 38 -2.25 -4.17 -12.06
N VAL A 39 -3.41 -3.75 -12.57
CA VAL A 39 -4.70 -3.74 -11.86
C VAL A 39 -5.05 -5.12 -11.28
N ASN A 40 -4.46 -6.20 -11.81
CA ASN A 40 -4.58 -7.58 -11.38
C ASN A 40 -3.62 -8.07 -10.27
N ALA A 41 -2.65 -7.28 -9.82
CA ALA A 41 -1.73 -7.73 -8.77
C ALA A 41 -2.45 -7.83 -7.41
N ARG A 42 -2.68 -9.07 -6.95
CA ARG A 42 -3.31 -9.40 -5.65
C ARG A 42 -2.41 -9.08 -4.46
N VAL A 43 -1.10 -9.17 -4.66
CA VAL A 43 -0.04 -8.91 -3.68
C VAL A 43 0.72 -7.66 -4.10
N LEU A 44 0.94 -6.75 -3.16
CA LEU A 44 1.79 -5.58 -3.36
C LEU A 44 3.22 -5.95 -3.02
N THR A 45 4.14 -5.63 -3.92
CA THR A 45 5.58 -5.80 -3.67
C THR A 45 6.03 -4.86 -2.54
N PRO A 46 7.12 -5.20 -1.82
CA PRO A 46 7.67 -4.33 -0.78
C PRO A 46 7.91 -2.89 -1.27
N LYS A 47 8.32 -2.74 -2.54
CA LYS A 47 8.56 -1.44 -3.17
C LYS A 47 7.26 -0.64 -3.38
N GLN A 48 6.18 -1.31 -3.79
CA GLN A 48 4.86 -0.67 -3.86
C GLN A 48 4.36 -0.27 -2.49
N VAL A 49 4.52 -1.13 -1.48
CA VAL A 49 4.13 -0.80 -0.10
C VAL A 49 4.89 0.42 0.40
N SER A 50 6.19 0.55 0.13
CA SER A 50 6.95 1.78 0.43
C SER A 50 6.33 3.01 -0.20
N VAL A 51 6.09 3.01 -1.51
CA VAL A 51 5.51 4.17 -2.22
C VAL A 51 4.14 4.54 -1.64
N ILE A 52 3.32 3.54 -1.31
CA ILE A 52 2.01 3.76 -0.70
C ILE A 52 2.16 4.41 0.68
N ILE A 53 3.09 3.95 1.50
CA ILE A 53 3.35 4.50 2.83
C ILE A 53 3.96 5.90 2.76
N GLU A 54 4.84 6.16 1.80
CA GLU A 54 5.37 7.50 1.54
C GLU A 54 4.29 8.48 1.10
N HIS A 55 3.30 8.00 0.31
CA HIS A 55 2.23 8.85 -0.21
C HIS A 55 1.04 9.03 0.74
N LEU A 56 0.65 7.98 1.47
CA LEU A 56 -0.49 7.96 2.38
C LEU A 56 -0.12 8.20 3.85
N GLY A 57 1.16 8.08 4.20
CA GLY A 57 1.65 8.07 5.58
C GLY A 57 1.79 6.66 6.16
N GLU A 58 2.53 6.54 7.28
CA GLU A 58 2.65 5.28 8.03
C GLU A 58 1.26 4.84 8.53
N PRO A 59 0.82 3.60 8.25
CA PRO A 59 -0.41 3.09 8.81
C PRO A 59 -0.29 2.99 10.32
N PHE A 60 -1.42 3.11 11.03
CA PHE A 60 -1.47 2.83 12.46
C PHE A 60 -1.26 1.31 12.66
N GLU A 61 0.00 0.90 12.85
CA GLU A 61 0.32 -0.43 13.38
C GLU A 61 0.21 -0.34 14.91
N ASP A 62 -0.90 -0.85 15.45
CA ASP A 62 -1.08 -1.11 16.89
C ASP A 62 -0.46 -2.47 17.25
#